data_AF-A0A353R6N0-F1
#
_entry.id   AF-A0A353R6N0-F1
#
_cell.length_a   1.000
_cell.length_b   1.000
_cell.length_c   1.000
_cell.angle_alpha   90.00
_cell.angle_beta   90.00
_cell.angle_gamma   90.00
#
_symmetry.space_group_name_H-M   'P 1'
#
loop_
_entity.id
_entity.type
_entity.pdbx_description
1 polymer ?
#
loop_
_entity_poly.entity_id
_entity_poly.type
_entity_poly.pdbx_seq_one_letter_code
_entity_poly.pdbx_strand_id
1 'polypeptide(L)' 'TVQNWYPGDSQGKGGIFNFVTKRGICKGANARLYWTQVETGSAITWKYPSTILRGDNSVSEFYSVAVT' A
#
# COMPACT_ATOMS: atom_id res chain seq x y z
N THR A 1 0.96 -3.72 5.13
CA THR A 1 1.94 -4.61 4.46
C THR A 1 3.32 -4.00 4.56
N VAL A 2 4.32 -4.78 4.94
CA VAL A 2 5.73 -4.38 4.88
C VAL A 2 6.34 -5.01 3.64
N GLN A 3 7.02 -4.22 2.82
CA GLN A 3 7.75 -4.72 1.66
C GLN A 3 9.16 -4.14 1.64
N ASN A 4 10.14 -5.03 1.62
CA ASN A 4 11.56 -4.72 1.55
C ASN A 4 12.13 -5.37 0.29
N TRP A 5 12.49 -4.56 -0.69
CA TRP A 5 13.00 -5.02 -1.98
C TRP A 5 14.47 -4.60 -2.15
N TYR A 6 15.12 -5.24 -3.11
CA TYR A 6 16.44 -4.80 -3.56
C TYR A 6 16.24 -3.71 -4.63
N PRO A 7 16.80 -2.49 -4.45
CA PRO A 7 16.57 -1.36 -5.35
C PRO A 7 17.35 -1.49 -6.67
N GLY A 8 18.24 -2.48 -6.77
CA GLY A 8 19.11 -2.68 -7.92
C GLY A 8 20.49 -2.08 -7.69
N ASP A 9 21.36 -2.27 -8.67
CA ASP A 9 22.65 -1.58 -8.73
C ASP A 9 22.51 -0.16 -9.31
N SER A 10 23.62 0.59 -9.33
CA SER A 10 23.67 1.96 -9.87
C SER A 10 23.37 2.05 -11.38
N GLN A 11 23.30 0.92 -12.08
CA GLN A 11 22.87 0.84 -13.47
C GLN A 11 21.42 0.34 -13.63
N GLY A 12 20.68 0.24 -12.51
CA GLY A 12 19.28 -0.19 -12.48
C GLY A 12 19.08 -1.70 -12.69
N LYS A 13 20.14 -2.50 -12.74
CA LYS A 13 20.03 -3.96 -12.88
C LYS A 13 19.65 -4.59 -11.55
N GLY A 14 18.63 -5.45 -11.58
CA GLY A 14 18.15 -6.21 -10.43
C GLY A 14 17.15 -5.47 -9.52
N GLY A 15 16.85 -4.21 -9.81
CA GLY A 15 15.84 -3.45 -9.06
C GLY A 15 14.43 -3.96 -9.30
N ILE A 16 13.62 -4.01 -8.24
CA ILE A 16 12.23 -4.49 -8.34
C ILE A 16 11.28 -3.33 -8.66
N PHE A 17 10.39 -3.57 -9.63
CA PHE A 17 9.23 -2.74 -9.91
C PHE A 17 8.03 -3.24 -9.10
N ASN A 18 7.53 -2.39 -8.22
CA ASN A 18 6.49 -2.74 -7.25
C ASN A 18 5.16 -2.08 -7.61
N PHE A 19 4.43 -2.72 -8.53
CA PHE A 19 3.14 -2.25 -9.00
C PHE A 19 2.01 -3.00 -8.31
N VAL A 20 1.24 -2.32 -7.45
CA VAL A 20 0.23 -3.00 -6.63
C VAL A 20 -1.05 -2.18 -6.49
N THR A 21 -2.18 -2.78 -6.86
CA THR A 21 -3.52 -2.25 -6.56
C THR A 21 -4.14 -3.04 -5.43
N LYS A 22 -4.59 -2.35 -4.37
CA LYS A 22 -5.32 -2.97 -3.25
C LYS A 22 -6.65 -2.29 -3.08
N ARG A 23 -7.67 -3.08 -2.72
CA ARG A 23 -9.01 -2.57 -2.47
C ARG A 23 -9.63 -3.28 -1.28
N GLY A 24 -10.08 -2.50 -0.30
CA GLY A 24 -10.86 -2.97 0.84
C GLY A 24 -12.27 -2.42 0.78
N ILE A 25 -13.23 -3.15 1.37
CA ILE A 25 -14.63 -2.72 1.43
C ILE A 25 -15.18 -2.88 2.85
N CYS A 26 -15.58 -1.75 3.44
CA CYS A 26 -16.28 -1.70 4.71
C CYS A 26 -17.77 -1.93 4.45
N LYS A 27 -18.19 -3.20 4.35
CA LYS A 27 -19.58 -3.58 3.99
C LYS A 27 -20.59 -3.43 5.14
N GLY A 28 -20.17 -3.66 6.38
CA GLY A 28 -21.06 -3.65 7.55
C GLY A 28 -21.18 -2.26 8.20
N ALA A 29 -22.27 -2.04 8.94
CA ALA A 29 -22.40 -0.86 9.79
C ALA A 29 -21.26 -0.79 10.81
N ASN A 30 -20.70 0.40 11.02
CA ASN A 30 -19.53 0.66 11.85
C ASN A 30 -18.26 -0.11 11.45
N ALA A 31 -18.18 -0.65 10.22
CA ALA A 31 -16.99 -1.36 9.76
C ALA A 31 -15.79 -0.41 9.66
N ARG A 32 -14.65 -0.85 10.19
CA ARG A 32 -13.41 -0.08 10.18
C ARG A 32 -12.33 -0.79 9.38
N LEU A 33 -11.59 -0.04 8.57
CA LEU A 33 -10.45 -0.54 7.81
C LEU A 33 -9.22 0.32 8.04
N TYR A 34 -8.12 -0.31 8.43
CA TYR A 34 -6.87 0.36 8.70
C TYR A 34 -5.81 -0.14 7.70
N TRP A 35 -5.28 0.78 6.91
CA TRP A 35 -4.15 0.52 6.04
C TRP A 35 -2.89 1.05 6.68
N THR A 36 -1.93 0.15 6.92
CA THR A 36 -0.58 0.54 7.32
C THR A 36 0.41 -0.05 6.34
N GLN A 37 1.19 0.79 5.67
CA GLN A 37 2.23 0.36 4.75
C GLN A 37 3.59 0.95 5.07
N VAL A 38 4.60 0.10 4.93
CA VAL A 38 6.01 0.46 5.02
C VAL A 38 6.70 -0.11 3.79
N GLU A 39 7.36 0.75 3.04
CA GLU A 39 7.97 0.43 1.75
C GLU A 39 9.43 0.87 1.76
N THR A 40 10.31 -0.06 1.39
CA THR A 40 11.74 0.23 1.27
C THR A 40 12.39 -0.55 0.12
N GLY A 41 13.30 0.10 -0.60
CA GLY A 41 14.23 -0.56 -1.52
C GLY A 41 13.63 -1.02 -2.86
N SER A 42 12.53 -0.45 -3.34
CA SER A 42 12.09 -0.67 -4.73
C SER A 42 12.79 0.31 -5.69
N ALA A 43 13.12 -0.12 -6.90
CA ALA A 43 13.57 0.80 -7.95
C ALA A 43 12.46 1.78 -8.36
N ILE A 44 11.24 1.27 -8.53
CA ILE A 44 10.02 2.07 -8.70
C ILE A 44 8.92 1.41 -7.89
N THR A 45 8.18 2.19 -7.11
CA THR A 45 6.93 1.75 -6.51
C THR A 45 5.76 2.54 -7.06
N TRP A 46 4.73 1.82 -7.47
CA TRP A 46 3.45 2.40 -7.84
C TRP A 46 2.32 1.64 -7.15
N LYS A 47 1.71 2.26 -6.12
CA LYS A 47 0.61 1.62 -5.41
C LYS A 47 -0.62 2.49 -5.26
N TYR A 48 -1.75 1.80 -5.38
CA TYR A 48 -3.08 2.37 -5.24
C TYR A 48 -3.90 1.55 -4.24
N PRO A 49 -3.68 1.76 -2.93
CA PRO A 49 -4.59 1.30 -1.91
C PRO A 49 -5.87 2.14 -1.94
N SER A 50 -7.02 1.46 -1.95
CA SER A 50 -8.33 2.08 -2.01
C SER A 50 -9.29 1.45 -1.00
N THR A 51 -10.22 2.25 -0.48
CA THR A 51 -11.28 1.78 0.41
C THR A 51 -12.64 2.16 -0.15
N ILE A 52 -13.58 1.23 -0.10
CA ILE A 52 -15.01 1.47 -0.32
C ILE A 52 -15.71 1.48 1.03
N LEU A 53 -16.19 2.65 1.44
CA LEU A 53 -17.03 2.82 2.63
C LEU A 53 -18.50 2.61 2.23
N ARG A 54 -19.07 1.44 2.54
CA ARG A 54 -20.43 1.07 2.14
C ARG A 54 -21.41 0.96 3.32
N GLY A 55 -20.93 0.60 4.50
CA GLY A 55 -21.76 0.54 5.70
C GLY A 55 -21.89 1.90 6.38
N ASP A 56 -23.01 2.12 7.05
CA ASP A 56 -23.25 3.33 7.84
C ASP A 56 -22.20 3.45 8.95
N ASN A 57 -21.72 4.67 9.21
CA ASN A 57 -20.65 4.94 10.17
C ASN A 57 -19.35 4.14 9.93
N SER A 58 -19.12 3.66 8.70
CA SER A 58 -17.87 3.01 8.37
C SER A 58 -16.71 4.01 8.27
N VAL A 59 -15.53 3.57 8.70
CA VAL A 59 -14.33 4.41 8.80
C VAL A 59 -13.16 3.72 8.10
N SER A 60 -12.34 4.50 7.41
CA SER A 60 -11.07 4.01 6.87
C SER A 60 -9.95 4.94 7.28
N GLU A 61 -8.82 4.36 7.67
CA GLU A 61 -7.60 5.10 7.95
C GLU A 61 -6.46 4.57 7.08
N PHE A 62 -5.57 5.47 6.66
CA PHE A 62 -4.45 5.14 5.79
C PHE A 62 -3.17 5.78 6.29
N TYR A 63 -2.18 4.94 6.57
CA TYR A 63 -0.85 5.29 7.04
C TYR A 63 0.18 4.69 6.09
N SER A 64 1.07 5.53 5.57
CA SER A 64 2.10 5.12 4.63
C SER A 64 3.44 5.75 4.98
N VAL A 65 4.47 4.91 5.06
CA VAL A 65 5.87 5.32 5.16
C VAL A 65 6.61 4.68 4.00
N ALA A 66 7.28 5.50 3.19
CA ALA A 66 8.08 5.03 2.07
C ALA A 66 9.50 5.60 2.20
N VAL A 67 10.48 4.72 2.00
CA VAL A 67 11.90 5.05 1.97
C VAL A 67 12.43 4.55 0.63
N THR A 68 12.89 5.48 -0.20
CA THR A 68 13.49 5.17 -1.51
C THR A 68 14.98 4.94 -1.38
#